data_AF-A0A3D5CEV1-F1
#
_entry.id   AF-A0A3D5CEV1-F1
#
_cell.length_a   1.000
_cell.length_b   1.000
_cell.length_c   1.000
_cell.angle_alpha   90.00
_cell.angle_beta   90.00
_cell.angle_gamma   90.00
#
_symmetry.space_group_name_H-M   'P 1'
#
loop_
_entity.id
_entity.type
_entity.pdbx_description
1 polymer ?
#
loop_
_entity_poly.entity_id
_entity_poly.type
_entity_poly.pdbx_seq_one_letter_code
_entity_poly.pdbx_strand_id
1 'polypeptide(L)'
;MTDSLPSLDTPWTRLDAASVADLLADTEARWWLSGGSAYDQWRGEPLRERDRTTISTVYTQLDDIVGSLPDGMSCWARIGDELVRWSDLPDGADIPSAWIFDEAMDAWVLQINLEDGTADRWVYRRDPRL
;
A
#
# COMPACT_ATOMS: atom_id res chain seq x y z
N MET A 1 15.23 -6.79 19.27
CA MET A 1 13.79 -6.53 19.00
C MET A 1 13.25 -7.78 18.35
N THR A 2 12.13 -8.30 18.85
CA THR A 2 11.50 -9.46 18.24
C THR A 2 10.71 -8.92 17.06
N ASP A 3 11.18 -9.18 15.85
CA ASP A 3 10.49 -8.85 14.60
C ASP A 3 9.13 -9.58 14.62
N SER A 4 8.04 -8.87 14.90
CA SER A 4 6.70 -9.46 14.91
C SER A 4 6.32 -9.79 13.48
N LEU A 5 6.14 -11.07 13.18
CA LEU A 5 5.67 -11.49 11.87
C LEU A 5 4.15 -11.29 11.81
N PRO A 6 3.64 -10.46 10.88
CA PRO A 6 2.21 -10.26 10.74
C PRO A 6 1.54 -11.48 10.11
N SER A 7 0.23 -11.55 10.30
CA SER A 7 -0.64 -12.57 9.69
C SER A 7 -1.77 -11.90 8.90
N LEU A 8 -2.54 -12.68 8.14
CA LEU A 8 -3.72 -12.16 7.45
C LEU A 8 -4.79 -11.63 8.42
N ASP A 9 -4.79 -12.12 9.67
CA ASP A 9 -5.72 -11.72 10.73
C ASP A 9 -5.20 -10.58 11.62
N THR A 10 -3.96 -10.12 11.39
CA THR A 10 -3.42 -8.95 12.08
C THR A 10 -4.36 -7.75 11.87
N PRO A 11 -4.67 -6.97 12.93
CA PRO A 11 -5.63 -5.89 12.83
C PRO A 11 -5.14 -4.78 11.92
N TRP A 12 -6.09 -3.98 11.44
CA TRP A 12 -5.78 -2.76 10.71
C TRP A 12 -5.95 -1.55 11.60
N THR A 13 -4.99 -0.62 11.51
CA THR A 13 -5.08 0.70 12.10
C THR A 13 -5.01 1.72 10.97
N ARG A 14 -6.15 2.33 10.67
CA ARG A 14 -6.25 3.26 9.56
C ARG A 14 -5.46 4.55 9.82
N LEU A 15 -4.50 4.84 8.96
CA LEU A 15 -3.89 6.17 8.85
C LEU A 15 -4.83 7.15 8.14
N ASP A 16 -4.84 8.42 8.54
CA ASP A 16 -5.51 9.47 7.75
C ASP A 16 -4.65 9.93 6.57
N ALA A 17 -5.21 10.76 5.69
CA ALA A 17 -4.52 11.19 4.47
C ALA A 17 -3.25 12.00 4.76
N ALA A 18 -3.22 12.78 5.83
CA ALA A 18 -2.05 13.57 6.22
C ALA A 18 -0.93 12.64 6.72
N SER A 19 -1.27 11.70 7.58
CA SER A 19 -0.32 10.70 8.11
C SER A 19 0.26 9.83 7.00
N VAL A 20 -0.51 9.49 5.97
CA VAL A 20 0.00 8.79 4.78
C VAL A 20 0.95 9.67 3.97
N ALA A 21 0.65 10.95 3.81
CA ALA A 21 1.53 11.87 3.10
C ALA A 21 2.85 12.07 3.85
N ASP A 22 2.81 12.16 5.19
CA ASP A 22 4.00 12.27 6.03
C ASP A 22 4.83 10.97 5.98
N LEU A 23 4.17 9.80 6.05
CA LEU A 23 4.83 8.49 5.92
C LEU A 23 5.58 8.36 4.59
N LEU A 24 5.01 8.89 3.52
CA LEU A 24 5.55 8.79 2.16
C LEU A 24 6.25 10.08 1.72
N ALA A 25 6.67 10.94 2.65
CA ALA A 25 7.28 12.23 2.29
C ALA A 25 8.67 12.07 1.65
N ASP A 26 9.40 11.02 2.04
CA ASP A 26 10.79 10.77 1.61
C ASP A 26 10.90 9.87 0.36
N THR A 27 9.79 9.40 -0.21
CA THR A 27 9.81 8.62 -1.45
C THR A 27 9.79 9.50 -2.69
N GLU A 28 10.54 9.12 -3.72
CA GLU A 28 10.40 9.70 -5.07
C GLU A 28 9.27 9.05 -5.88
N ALA A 29 8.67 7.97 -5.36
CA ALA A 29 7.57 7.29 -5.99
C ALA A 29 6.36 8.22 -6.16
N ARG A 30 5.70 8.11 -7.31
CA ARG A 30 4.41 8.73 -7.52
C ARG A 30 3.33 7.82 -6.94
N TRP A 31 2.54 8.36 -6.04
CA TRP A 31 1.41 7.67 -5.45
C TRP A 31 0.20 8.60 -5.40
N TRP A 32 -0.98 8.02 -5.24
CA TRP A 32 -2.21 8.77 -5.05
C TRP A 32 -3.16 8.02 -4.13
N LEU A 33 -3.94 8.75 -3.34
CA LEU A 33 -5.09 8.16 -2.67
C LEU A 33 -5.98 7.49 -3.72
N SER A 34 -6.46 6.29 -3.41
CA SER A 34 -7.31 5.52 -4.31
C SER A 34 -8.55 4.99 -3.60
N GLY A 35 -9.45 4.38 -4.37
CA GLY A 35 -10.66 3.77 -3.85
C GLY A 35 -11.50 4.70 -2.98
N GLY A 36 -11.97 4.16 -1.87
CA GLY A 36 -12.82 4.91 -0.97
C GLY A 36 -12.11 6.05 -0.23
N SER A 37 -10.80 5.95 0.01
CA SER A 37 -10.01 7.00 0.67
C SER A 37 -9.91 8.25 -0.18
N ALA A 38 -9.69 8.10 -1.50
CA ALA A 38 -9.69 9.22 -2.43
C ALA A 38 -11.04 9.96 -2.45
N TYR A 39 -12.13 9.20 -2.49
CA TYR A 39 -13.48 9.75 -2.52
C TYR A 39 -13.81 10.55 -1.25
N ASP A 40 -13.49 10.01 -0.07
CA ASP A 40 -13.70 10.72 1.19
C ASP A 40 -12.89 12.00 1.26
N GLN A 41 -11.61 11.96 0.83
CA GLN A 41 -10.74 13.13 0.82
C GLN A 41 -11.27 14.22 -0.10
N TRP A 42 -11.74 13.85 -1.31
CA TRP A 42 -12.34 14.79 -2.25
C TRP A 42 -13.64 15.41 -1.71
N ARG A 43 -14.44 14.62 -1.01
CA ARG A 43 -15.72 15.06 -0.42
C ARG A 43 -15.53 15.91 0.84
N GLY A 44 -14.40 15.75 1.54
CA GLY A 44 -14.09 16.41 2.82
C GLY A 44 -14.72 15.74 4.05
N GLU A 45 -15.51 14.68 3.86
CA GLU A 45 -16.10 13.89 4.94
C GLU A 45 -16.25 12.41 4.54
N PRO A 46 -16.15 11.46 5.49
CA PRO A 46 -16.34 10.05 5.20
C PRO A 46 -17.75 9.73 4.71
N LEU A 47 -17.88 8.98 3.62
CA LEU A 47 -19.18 8.43 3.20
C LEU A 47 -19.66 7.31 4.14
N ARG A 48 -18.72 6.51 4.64
CA ARG A 48 -18.91 5.40 5.57
C ARG A 48 -17.62 5.10 6.31
N GLU A 49 -17.71 4.34 7.40
CA GLU A 49 -16.55 3.79 8.08
C GLU A 49 -15.73 2.88 7.14
N ARG A 50 -14.41 2.93 7.29
CA ARG A 50 -13.46 2.13 6.50
C ARG A 50 -12.33 1.67 7.39
N ASP A 51 -12.00 0.40 7.22
CA ASP A 51 -11.02 -0.31 8.04
C ASP A 51 -9.58 0.09 7.71
N ARG A 52 -9.33 0.71 6.56
CA ARG A 52 -7.99 1.10 6.10
C ARG A 52 -8.02 2.26 5.12
N THR A 53 -6.83 2.86 4.96
CA THR A 53 -6.55 3.78 3.88
C THR A 53 -5.91 3.03 2.71
N THR A 54 -6.34 3.40 1.50
CA THR A 54 -5.84 2.82 0.25
C THR A 54 -5.18 3.89 -0.59
N ILE A 55 -3.96 3.60 -1.05
CA ILE A 55 -3.30 4.34 -2.11
C ILE A 55 -3.12 3.43 -3.33
N SER A 56 -2.78 4.02 -4.46
CA SER A 56 -2.27 3.31 -5.63
C SER A 56 -0.93 3.91 -6.04
N THR A 57 -0.08 3.07 -6.61
CA THR A 57 1.13 3.45 -7.34
C THR A 57 1.31 2.49 -8.52
N VAL A 58 2.27 2.75 -9.39
CA VAL A 58 2.66 1.78 -10.43
C VAL A 58 3.61 0.75 -9.83
N TYR A 59 3.52 -0.50 -10.28
CA TYR A 59 4.33 -1.61 -9.74
C TYR A 59 5.83 -1.27 -9.67
N THR A 60 6.37 -0.62 -10.71
CA THR A 60 7.79 -0.26 -10.80
C THR A 60 8.26 0.80 -9.79
N GLN A 61 7.35 1.43 -9.05
CA GLN A 61 7.67 2.43 -8.03
C GLN A 61 7.48 1.91 -6.60
N LEU A 62 7.05 0.66 -6.42
CA LEU A 62 6.89 0.12 -5.08
C LEU A 62 8.25 -0.02 -4.37
N ASP A 63 9.33 -0.37 -5.08
CA ASP A 63 10.67 -0.46 -4.47
C ASP A 63 11.12 0.87 -3.84
N ASP A 64 10.81 2.01 -4.49
CA ASP A 64 11.13 3.34 -3.97
C ASP A 64 10.30 3.68 -2.70
N ILE A 65 9.06 3.19 -2.62
CA ILE A 65 8.24 3.32 -1.40
C ILE A 65 8.81 2.46 -0.29
N VAL A 66 9.12 1.19 -0.58
CA VAL A 66 9.63 0.24 0.42
C VAL A 66 10.98 0.69 0.95
N GLY A 67 11.85 1.20 0.08
CA GLY A 67 13.17 1.73 0.45
C GLY A 67 13.12 3.01 1.28
N SER A 68 12.01 3.75 1.27
CA SER A 68 11.82 4.97 2.08
C SER A 68 11.06 4.73 3.38
N LEU A 69 10.64 3.49 3.67
CA LEU A 69 9.88 3.21 4.90
C LEU A 69 10.76 3.45 6.13
N PRO A 70 10.22 4.05 7.19
CA PRO A 70 10.91 4.15 8.48
C PRO A 70 11.28 2.78 9.06
N ASP A 71 12.29 2.75 9.92
CA ASP A 71 12.63 1.56 10.70
C ASP A 71 11.40 1.05 11.48
N GLY A 72 11.21 -0.27 11.49
CA GLY A 72 10.06 -0.92 12.14
C GLY A 72 8.80 -0.98 11.27
N MET A 73 8.87 -0.53 10.01
CA MET A 73 7.82 -0.77 9.02
C MET A 73 8.28 -1.75 7.94
N SER A 74 7.36 -2.59 7.48
CA SER A 74 7.65 -3.60 6.47
C SER A 74 6.53 -3.74 5.45
N CYS A 75 6.91 -4.10 4.22
CA CYS A 75 5.98 -4.27 3.10
C CYS A 75 5.76 -5.76 2.81
N TRP A 76 4.50 -6.13 2.63
CA TRP A 76 4.06 -7.51 2.46
C TRP A 76 3.07 -7.63 1.32
N ALA A 77 3.07 -8.79 0.66
CA ALA A 77 2.09 -9.13 -0.34
C ALA A 77 1.44 -10.47 0.01
N ARG A 78 0.17 -10.61 -0.39
CA ARG A 78 -0.55 -11.87 -0.25
C ARG A 78 -0.43 -12.68 -1.55
N ILE A 79 0.08 -13.91 -1.45
CA ILE A 79 0.09 -14.90 -2.54
C ILE A 79 -0.77 -16.08 -2.09
N GLY A 80 -1.95 -16.24 -2.67
CA GLY A 80 -2.90 -17.26 -2.19
C GLY A 80 -3.31 -16.98 -0.75
N ASP A 81 -2.98 -17.87 0.18
CA ASP A 81 -3.23 -17.71 1.62
C ASP A 81 -1.96 -17.41 2.43
N GLU A 82 -0.86 -17.13 1.74
CA GLU A 82 0.43 -16.81 2.37
C GLU A 82 0.72 -15.32 2.29
N LEU A 83 1.37 -14.81 3.34
CA LEU A 83 1.99 -13.49 3.34
C LEU A 83 3.48 -13.65 3.10
N VAL A 84 3.96 -12.92 2.10
CA VAL A 84 5.36 -12.91 1.70
C VAL A 84 5.87 -11.49 1.82
N ARG A 85 7.05 -11.29 2.43
CA ARG A 85 7.68 -9.98 2.45
C ARG A 85 7.97 -9.55 1.01
N TRP A 86 7.85 -8.26 0.75
CA TRP A 86 8.14 -7.71 -0.57
C TRP A 86 9.55 -8.08 -1.05
N SER A 87 10.54 -8.06 -0.16
CA SER A 87 11.93 -8.46 -0.45
C SER A 87 12.11 -9.92 -0.86
N ASP A 88 11.15 -10.77 -0.51
CA ASP A 88 11.22 -12.22 -0.66
C ASP A 88 10.26 -12.73 -1.75
N LEU A 89 9.66 -11.81 -2.52
CA LEU A 89 8.74 -12.17 -3.58
C LEU A 89 9.46 -12.89 -4.72
N PRO A 90 8.81 -13.92 -5.30
CA PRO A 90 9.35 -14.55 -6.49
C PRO A 90 9.29 -13.61 -7.69
N ASP A 91 10.33 -13.65 -8.52
CA ASP A 91 10.41 -12.88 -9.77
C ASP A 91 9.17 -13.12 -10.64
N GLY A 92 8.54 -12.03 -11.10
CA GLY A 92 7.35 -12.09 -11.96
C GLY A 92 6.06 -12.45 -11.24
N ALA A 93 6.01 -12.41 -9.91
CA ALA A 93 4.77 -12.54 -9.16
C ALA A 93 3.76 -11.45 -9.56
N ASP A 94 2.56 -11.88 -9.98
CA ASP A 94 1.43 -10.98 -10.24
C ASP A 94 0.76 -10.59 -8.91
N ILE A 95 1.22 -9.49 -8.34
CA ILE A 95 0.76 -8.98 -7.04
C ILE A 95 -0.18 -7.78 -7.28
N PRO A 96 -1.49 -7.91 -7.01
CA PRO A 96 -2.43 -6.81 -7.24
C PRO A 96 -2.33 -5.71 -6.16
N SER A 97 -1.80 -6.03 -4.98
CA SER A 97 -1.65 -5.08 -3.88
C SER A 97 -0.61 -5.53 -2.87
N ALA A 98 0.06 -4.56 -2.25
CA ALA A 98 0.94 -4.75 -1.10
C ALA A 98 0.39 -4.01 0.13
N TRP A 99 0.75 -4.46 1.33
CA TRP A 99 0.32 -3.93 2.62
C TRP A 99 1.54 -3.51 3.46
N ILE A 100 1.42 -2.38 4.14
CA ILE A 100 2.45 -1.91 5.08
C ILE A 100 2.04 -2.33 6.49
N PHE A 101 2.96 -3.01 7.17
CA PHE A 101 2.87 -3.37 8.57
C PHE A 101 3.74 -2.41 9.39
N ASP A 102 3.23 -1.96 10.53
CA ASP A 102 3.95 -1.17 11.53
C ASP A 102 4.14 -2.03 12.79
N GLU A 103 5.39 -2.36 13.11
CA GLU A 103 5.76 -3.19 14.27
C GLU A 103 5.40 -2.52 15.61
N ALA A 104 5.45 -1.19 15.68
CA ALA A 104 5.13 -0.47 16.91
C ALA A 104 3.63 -0.48 17.20
N MET A 105 2.79 -0.51 16.16
CA MET A 105 1.34 -0.64 16.29
C MET A 105 0.85 -2.09 16.30
N ASP A 106 1.72 -3.04 15.92
CA ASP A 106 1.36 -4.44 15.66
C ASP A 106 0.14 -4.54 14.72
N ALA A 107 0.14 -3.71 13.68
CA ALA A 107 -1.01 -3.52 12.80
C ALA A 107 -0.63 -3.26 11.34
N TRP A 108 -1.53 -3.64 10.44
CA TRP A 108 -1.51 -3.14 9.07
C TRP A 108 -1.99 -1.70 9.02
N VAL A 109 -1.23 -0.82 8.36
CA VAL A 109 -1.50 0.63 8.40
C VAL A 109 -1.90 1.22 7.04
N LEU A 110 -1.47 0.58 5.94
CA LEU A 110 -1.70 1.08 4.58
C LEU A 110 -1.85 -0.08 3.59
N GLN A 111 -2.84 0.02 2.70
CA GLN A 111 -2.91 -0.82 1.51
C GLN A 111 -2.47 -0.02 0.29
N ILE A 112 -1.61 -0.62 -0.52
CA ILE A 112 -1.08 -0.08 -1.77
C ILE A 112 -1.58 -0.97 -2.90
N ASN A 113 -2.47 -0.47 -3.74
CA ASN A 113 -2.82 -1.16 -4.98
C ASN A 113 -1.70 -0.94 -6.01
N LEU A 114 -1.30 -2.02 -6.66
CA LEU A 114 -0.25 -2.00 -7.68
C LEU A 114 -0.91 -1.97 -9.04
N GLU A 115 -0.77 -0.83 -9.70
CA GLU A 115 -1.37 -0.56 -10.99
C GLU A 115 -0.38 -0.83 -12.12
N ASP A 116 -0.92 -1.15 -13.29
CA ASP A 116 -0.13 -1.30 -14.51
C ASP A 116 0.07 0.07 -15.18
N GLY A 117 1.23 0.25 -15.81
CA GLY A 117 1.57 1.46 -16.53
C GLY A 117 2.96 2.00 -16.20
N THR A 118 3.13 3.29 -16.41
CA THR A 118 4.34 4.06 -16.14
C THR A 118 4.02 5.24 -15.20
N ALA A 119 5.04 5.88 -14.64
CA ALA A 119 4.84 7.05 -13.77
C ALA A 119 4.02 8.17 -14.44
N ASP A 120 4.02 8.26 -15.77
CA ASP A 120 3.29 9.24 -16.58
C ASP A 120 1.97 8.72 -17.18
N ARG A 121 1.72 7.41 -17.20
CA ARG A 121 0.52 6.80 -17.82
C ARG A 121 0.01 5.61 -17.04
N TRP A 122 -1.27 5.65 -16.67
CA TRP A 122 -1.96 4.50 -16.08
C TRP A 122 -2.63 3.67 -17.18
N VAL A 123 -2.58 2.35 -17.06
CA VAL A 123 -3.29 1.42 -17.95
C VAL A 123 -4.46 0.81 -17.19
N TYR A 124 -5.67 0.96 -17.72
CA TYR A 124 -6.83 0.32 -17.12
C TYR A 124 -6.76 -1.19 -17.30
N ARG A 125 -6.45 -1.93 -16.23
CA ARG A 125 -6.25 -3.39 -16.27
C ARG A 125 -7.42 -4.18 -16.90
N ARG A 126 -8.66 -3.67 -16.80
CA ARG A 126 -9.84 -4.34 -17.39
C ARG A 126 -10.00 -4.07 -18.89
N ASP A 127 -9.49 -2.97 -19.40
CA ASP A 127 -9.47 -2.67 -20.83
C ASP A 127 -8.26 -1.77 -21.16
N PRO A 128 -7.12 -2.35 -21.58
CA PRO A 128 -5.87 -1.60 -21.81
C PRO A 128 -5.92 -0.69 -23.05
N ARG A 129 -7.06 -0.59 -23.73
CA ARG A 129 -7.29 0.31 -24.87
C ARG A 129 -7.83 1.68 -24.44
N LEU A 130 -8.24 1.83 -23.18
CA LEU A 130 -8.71 3.08 -22.56
C LEU A 130 -7.57 3.75 -21.81
#